data_AF-A0A832P3T2-F1
#
_entry.id   AF-A0A832P3T2-F1
#
_cell.length_a   1.000
_cell.length_b   1.000
_cell.length_c   1.000
_cell.angle_alpha   90.00
_cell.angle_beta   90.00
_cell.angle_gamma   90.00
#
_symmetry.space_group_name_H-M   'P 1'
#
loop_
_entity.id
_entity.type
_entity.pdbx_description
1 polymer ?
#
loop_
_entity_poly.entity_id
_entity_poly.type
_entity_poly.pdbx_seq_one_letter_code
_entity_poly.pdbx_strand_id
1 'polypeptide(L)'
;LINLSPVSPAMLHHIPRFLARNLRDKNSTKIAFLLVDGLALDQWITLREVLNEFDSRLQFKESAVFAWIPTVTPVSRQAAFAGKPPMFFSASIRTTDKEQRLWTQFWIEQGLNVNEIAYKRGLGNEISIELCEFLSQDQLRVVGLIIDKVDRIIHGMQLGAAGMHNQIRQWAKQGFMRDLLSILMDGDFRVYITSDHGNIEAKGIGSPSEGATVELRGERVRIYSDPGLRSRCKVSFPDSVEWPPIGLPEDYYALIAPSRAAFIRKGDVIVSHGGISVEEVIVPFIEVERV
;
A
#
# COMPACT_ATOMS: atom_id res chain seq x y z
N LEU A 1 -27.58 10.06 19.00
CA LEU A 1 -27.40 9.25 17.77
C LEU A 1 -26.12 8.44 17.95
N ILE A 2 -26.17 7.48 18.88
CA ILE A 2 -26.29 6.03 18.63
C ILE A 2 -24.90 5.43 18.37
N ASN A 3 -24.43 4.67 19.38
CA ASN A 3 -23.45 3.60 19.28
C ASN A 3 -23.59 2.84 17.95
N LEU A 4 -22.71 3.17 17.00
CA LEU A 4 -22.43 2.31 15.86
C LEU A 4 -21.10 1.60 16.15
N SER A 5 -21.10 0.29 15.92
CA SER A 5 -19.95 -0.63 15.91
C SER A 5 -18.66 0.04 15.41
N PRO A 6 -17.46 -0.33 15.89
CA PRO A 6 -16.21 0.15 15.32
C PRO A 6 -16.20 -0.20 13.83
N VAL A 7 -16.52 0.76 12.97
CA VAL A 7 -16.59 0.52 11.53
C VAL A 7 -15.16 0.29 11.10
N SER A 8 -14.83 -0.97 10.78
CA SER A 8 -13.57 -1.33 10.12
C SER A 8 -13.33 -0.38 8.96
N PRO A 9 -12.08 0.09 8.76
CA PRO A 9 -11.81 1.08 7.71
C PRO A 9 -12.26 0.51 6.36
N ALA A 10 -13.09 1.24 5.62
CA ALA A 10 -13.51 0.80 4.29
C ALA A 10 -12.46 1.13 3.21
N MET A 11 -11.72 2.23 3.38
CA MET A 11 -10.76 2.77 2.42
C MET A 11 -9.43 3.00 3.13
N LEU A 12 -8.31 2.98 2.41
CA LEU A 12 -6.98 3.23 2.99
C LEU A 12 -6.88 4.50 3.84
N HIS A 13 -7.47 5.60 3.37
CA HIS A 13 -7.44 6.87 4.09
C HIS A 13 -8.28 6.89 5.37
N HIS A 14 -9.08 5.86 5.64
CA HIS A 14 -9.80 5.68 6.90
C HIS A 14 -8.91 5.05 7.99
N ILE A 15 -7.83 4.36 7.60
CA ILE A 15 -6.97 3.60 8.53
C ILE A 15 -6.39 4.49 9.63
N PRO A 16 -5.77 5.66 9.37
CA PRO A 16 -5.18 6.46 10.44
C PRO A 16 -6.17 6.84 11.55
N ARG A 17 -7.42 7.17 11.19
CA ARG A 17 -8.48 7.47 12.16
C ARG A 17 -8.89 6.24 12.96
N PHE A 18 -8.95 5.08 12.32
CA PHE A 18 -9.18 3.82 13.00
C PHE A 18 -8.05 3.52 14.01
N LEU A 19 -6.79 3.67 13.61
CA LEU A 19 -5.63 3.49 14.48
C LEU A 19 -5.64 4.45 15.67
N ALA A 20 -5.97 5.73 15.44
CA ALA A 20 -6.02 6.75 16.49
C ALA A 20 -7.05 6.46 17.57
N ARG A 21 -8.21 5.90 17.21
CA ARG A 21 -9.22 5.44 18.18
C ARG A 21 -8.69 4.29 19.02
N ASN A 22 -8.10 3.29 18.37
CA ASN A 22 -7.54 2.12 19.03
C ASN A 22 -6.35 2.46 19.96
N LEU A 23 -5.62 3.54 19.69
CA LEU A 23 -4.59 4.06 20.60
C LEU A 23 -5.18 4.67 21.88
N ARG A 24 -6.39 5.24 21.83
CA ARG A 24 -7.06 5.88 22.99
C ARG A 24 -7.82 4.90 23.85
N ASP A 25 -8.44 3.89 23.25
CA ASP A 25 -9.31 2.94 23.95
C ASP A 25 -8.55 2.01 24.92
N LYS A 26 -7.24 1.83 24.70
CA LYS A 26 -6.37 1.02 25.55
C LYS A 26 -5.25 1.88 26.10
N ASN A 27 -5.37 2.29 27.37
CA ASN A 27 -4.26 2.90 28.08
C ASN A 27 -3.06 1.93 28.03
N SER A 28 -1.93 2.42 27.50
CA SER A 28 -0.60 1.78 27.44
C SER A 28 -0.16 1.01 26.18
N THR A 29 -0.96 0.85 25.12
CA THR A 29 -0.48 0.13 23.91
C THR A 29 0.11 1.09 22.87
N LYS A 30 1.27 0.75 22.29
CA LYS A 30 1.83 1.46 21.12
C LYS A 30 1.15 0.95 19.84
N ILE A 31 1.20 1.70 18.74
CA ILE A 31 0.63 1.29 17.44
C ILE A 31 1.73 1.15 16.40
N ALA A 32 1.81 0.00 15.75
CA ALA A 32 2.66 -0.21 14.59
C ALA A 32 1.80 -0.42 13.34
N PHE A 33 1.93 0.48 12.38
CA PHE A 33 1.26 0.39 11.10
C PHE A 33 2.27 0.00 10.01
N LEU A 34 2.14 -1.22 9.51
CA LEU A 34 3.00 -1.81 8.50
C LEU A 34 2.25 -1.80 7.17
N LEU A 35 2.80 -1.10 6.19
CA LEU A 35 2.32 -1.14 4.81
C LEU A 35 3.32 -1.94 3.98
N VAL A 36 2.90 -3.09 3.47
CA VAL A 36 3.67 -3.91 2.54
C VAL A 36 3.28 -3.51 1.13
N ASP A 37 4.18 -2.82 0.43
CA ASP A 37 3.92 -2.24 -0.88
C ASP A 37 3.63 -3.34 -1.90
N GLY A 38 2.49 -3.24 -2.58
CA GLY A 38 2.05 -4.18 -3.62
C GLY A 38 1.52 -5.53 -3.13
N LEU A 39 1.32 -5.75 -1.83
CA LEU A 39 0.82 -7.01 -1.27
C LEU A 39 -0.67 -7.25 -1.60
N ALA A 40 -0.92 -8.16 -2.54
CA ALA A 40 -2.27 -8.64 -2.86
C ALA A 40 -2.80 -9.66 -1.82
N LEU A 41 -4.12 -9.88 -1.81
CA LEU A 41 -4.78 -10.76 -0.83
C LEU A 41 -4.33 -12.23 -0.93
N ASP A 42 -4.16 -12.75 -2.13
CA ASP A 42 -3.64 -14.11 -2.37
C ASP A 42 -2.18 -14.28 -1.91
N GLN A 43 -1.40 -13.21 -2.01
CA GLN A 43 -0.02 -13.16 -1.51
C GLN A 43 0.03 -13.06 0.01
N TRP A 44 -0.92 -12.35 0.62
CA TRP A 44 -1.09 -12.33 2.07
C TRP A 44 -1.33 -13.75 2.61
N ILE A 45 -2.16 -14.57 1.94
CA ILE A 45 -2.35 -15.97 2.34
C ILE A 45 -1.02 -16.73 2.36
N THR A 46 -0.18 -16.53 1.33
CA THR A 46 1.17 -17.15 1.27
C THR A 46 2.06 -16.69 2.42
N LEU A 47 2.06 -15.39 2.72
CA LEU A 47 2.85 -14.82 3.82
C LEU A 47 2.38 -15.35 5.18
N ARG A 48 1.06 -15.36 5.41
CA ARG A 48 0.43 -15.85 6.64
C ARG A 48 0.75 -17.32 6.92
N GLU A 49 0.70 -18.18 5.91
CA GLU A 49 1.08 -19.59 6.05
C GLU A 49 2.51 -19.72 6.60
N VAL A 50 3.46 -19.00 6.02
CA VAL A 50 4.85 -19.04 6.46
C VAL A 50 5.01 -18.43 7.86
N LEU A 51 4.29 -17.36 8.20
CA LEU A 51 4.33 -16.78 9.54
C LEU A 51 3.80 -17.76 10.61
N ASN A 52 2.72 -18.49 10.30
CA ASN A 52 2.18 -19.53 11.17
C ASN A 52 3.13 -20.73 11.34
N GLU A 53 3.91 -21.08 10.31
CA GLU A 53 4.96 -22.11 10.41
C GLU A 53 6.05 -21.69 11.42
N PHE A 54 6.35 -20.39 11.54
CA PHE A 54 7.37 -19.88 12.46
C PHE A 54 6.91 -19.69 13.90
N ASP A 55 5.68 -19.21 14.11
CA ASP A 55 5.13 -19.02 15.45
C ASP A 55 3.62 -19.29 15.43
N SER A 56 3.22 -20.47 15.91
CA SER A 56 1.82 -20.91 15.94
C SER A 56 0.94 -20.13 16.93
N ARG A 57 1.55 -19.26 17.74
CA ARG A 57 0.84 -18.32 18.63
C ARG A 57 0.35 -17.08 17.91
N LEU A 58 0.81 -16.82 16.68
CA LEU A 58 0.30 -15.71 15.90
C LEU A 58 -1.16 -15.95 15.53
N GLN A 59 -1.98 -14.95 15.79
CA GLN A 59 -3.37 -14.90 15.39
C GLN A 59 -3.58 -13.68 14.50
N PHE A 60 -4.37 -13.86 13.44
CA PHE A 60 -4.61 -12.83 12.44
C PHE A 60 -6.10 -12.52 12.39
N LYS A 61 -6.48 -11.30 12.78
CA LYS A 61 -7.83 -10.77 12.56
C LYS A 61 -7.86 -10.15 11.18
N GLU A 62 -8.40 -10.91 10.23
CA GLU A 62 -8.35 -10.57 8.82
C GLU A 62 -9.58 -9.77 8.39
N SER A 63 -9.31 -8.68 7.67
CA SER A 63 -10.30 -7.91 6.94
C SER A 63 -9.66 -7.37 5.67
N ALA A 64 -10.40 -6.55 4.92
CA ALA A 64 -9.88 -5.90 3.73
C ALA A 64 -10.37 -4.45 3.65
N VAL A 65 -9.59 -3.63 2.96
CA VAL A 65 -9.92 -2.25 2.63
C VAL A 65 -9.76 -2.02 1.13
N PHE A 66 -10.39 -0.96 0.64
CA PHE A 66 -10.20 -0.52 -0.74
C PHE A 66 -9.02 0.45 -0.85
N ALA A 67 -8.12 0.13 -1.78
CA ALA A 67 -7.13 1.03 -2.32
C ALA A 67 -7.78 2.16 -3.14
N TRP A 68 -7.01 3.22 -3.41
CA TRP A 68 -7.46 4.27 -4.30
C TRP A 68 -7.30 3.84 -5.76
N ILE A 69 -8.19 4.34 -6.61
CA ILE A 69 -8.08 4.20 -8.07
C ILE A 69 -7.58 5.54 -8.64
N PRO A 70 -6.57 5.53 -9.51
CA PRO A 70 -5.80 4.36 -9.96
C PRO A 70 -4.92 3.80 -8.83
N THR A 71 -4.70 2.48 -8.82
CA THR A 71 -3.96 1.77 -7.76
C THR A 71 -2.44 1.98 -7.90
N VAL A 72 -2.03 3.24 -7.83
CA VAL A 72 -0.68 3.74 -8.00
C VAL A 72 -0.12 4.12 -6.63
N THR A 73 1.08 3.65 -6.30
CA THR A 73 1.74 3.81 -5.00
C THR A 73 1.58 5.20 -4.37
N PRO A 74 2.00 6.32 -5.00
CA PRO A 74 1.88 7.64 -4.39
C PRO A 74 0.43 8.13 -4.17
N VAL A 75 -0.57 7.55 -4.85
CA VAL A 75 -1.99 7.86 -4.62
C VAL A 75 -2.49 7.14 -3.36
N SER A 76 -2.35 5.81 -3.34
CA SER A 76 -2.86 4.97 -2.25
C SER A 76 -2.05 5.10 -0.97
N ARG A 77 -0.72 5.07 -1.05
CA ARG A 77 0.17 5.05 0.10
C ARG A 77 0.17 6.37 0.85
N GLN A 78 0.24 7.50 0.15
CA GLN A 78 0.07 8.81 0.80
C GLN A 78 -1.32 8.95 1.43
N ALA A 79 -2.39 8.43 0.82
CA ALA A 79 -3.71 8.44 1.42
C ALA A 79 -3.74 7.65 2.74
N ALA A 80 -3.08 6.48 2.79
CA ALA A 80 -2.94 5.66 3.98
C ALA A 80 -2.14 6.34 5.10
N PHE A 81 -1.14 7.17 4.78
CA PHE A 81 -0.34 7.89 5.78
C PHE A 81 -0.89 9.29 6.13
N ALA A 82 -1.66 9.93 5.24
CA ALA A 82 -2.27 11.24 5.49
C ALA A 82 -3.61 11.17 6.23
N GLY A 83 -4.31 10.03 6.15
CA GLY A 83 -5.68 9.90 6.66
C GLY A 83 -6.69 10.79 5.91
N LYS A 84 -6.37 11.14 4.66
CA LYS A 84 -7.14 12.06 3.81
C LYS A 84 -7.23 11.51 2.37
N PRO A 85 -8.32 11.77 1.63
CA PRO A 85 -8.40 11.49 0.19
C PRO A 85 -7.29 12.18 -0.64
N PRO A 86 -6.93 11.65 -1.83
CA PRO A 86 -5.87 12.19 -2.69
C PRO A 86 -6.01 13.65 -3.08
N MET A 87 -7.23 14.15 -3.25
CA MET A 87 -7.47 15.57 -3.54
C MET A 87 -6.88 16.53 -2.48
N PHE A 88 -6.64 16.08 -1.25
CA PHE A 88 -6.10 16.92 -0.18
C PHE A 88 -4.56 17.01 -0.16
N PHE A 89 -3.87 16.25 -1.03
CA PHE A 89 -2.42 16.30 -1.19
C PHE A 89 -2.02 16.41 -2.67
N SER A 90 -2.80 17.17 -3.44
CA SER A 90 -2.58 17.40 -4.87
C SER A 90 -1.14 17.79 -5.22
N ALA A 91 -0.51 18.64 -4.40
CA ALA A 91 0.87 19.10 -4.60
C ALA A 91 1.93 17.98 -4.51
N SER A 92 1.62 16.83 -3.89
CA SER A 92 2.54 15.70 -3.77
C SER A 92 1.99 14.38 -4.29
N ILE A 93 0.80 14.34 -4.92
CA ILE A 93 0.17 13.09 -5.40
C ILE A 93 1.03 12.24 -6.35
N ARG A 94 2.06 12.85 -6.95
CA ARG A 94 2.97 12.22 -7.92
C ARG A 94 4.21 11.60 -7.27
N THR A 95 4.48 11.87 -6.01
CA THR A 95 5.65 11.34 -5.30
C THR A 95 5.26 10.83 -3.91
N THR A 96 6.19 10.14 -3.27
CA THR A 96 6.02 9.60 -1.92
C THR A 96 6.81 10.41 -0.88
N ASP A 97 7.34 11.58 -1.26
CA ASP A 97 8.32 12.31 -0.44
C ASP A 97 7.68 13.07 0.73
N LYS A 98 6.35 13.23 0.71
CA LYS A 98 5.61 13.89 1.78
C LYS A 98 4.97 12.93 2.77
N GLU A 99 5.07 11.61 2.57
CA GLU A 99 4.44 10.59 3.43
C GLU A 99 4.80 10.76 4.91
N GLN A 100 6.10 10.88 5.23
CA GLN A 100 6.55 11.10 6.61
C GLN A 100 5.92 12.36 7.22
N ARG A 101 5.92 13.47 6.48
CA ARG A 101 5.35 14.73 6.95
C ARG A 101 3.83 14.62 7.17
N LEU A 102 3.13 13.97 6.25
CA LEU A 102 1.68 13.77 6.32
C LEU A 102 1.31 12.87 7.51
N TRP A 103 2.08 11.80 7.74
CA TRP A 103 1.93 10.92 8.89
C TRP A 103 2.15 11.66 10.22
N THR A 104 3.26 12.40 10.33
CA THR A 104 3.54 13.20 11.53
C THR A 104 2.46 14.25 11.77
N GLN A 105 2.02 14.95 10.71
CA GLN A 105 0.95 15.93 10.82
C GLN A 105 -0.35 15.30 11.33
N PHE A 106 -0.76 14.16 10.77
CA PHE A 106 -1.98 13.47 11.20
C PHE A 106 -1.94 13.17 12.71
N TRP A 107 -0.84 12.64 13.22
CA TRP A 107 -0.73 12.26 14.63
C TRP A 107 -0.58 13.44 15.60
N ILE A 108 0.04 14.54 15.16
CA ILE A 108 0.00 15.82 15.90
C ILE A 108 -1.44 16.31 16.03
N GLU A 109 -2.22 16.25 14.94
CA GLU A 109 -3.66 16.60 14.97
C GLU A 109 -4.46 15.66 15.90
N GLN A 110 -3.96 14.45 16.20
CA GLN A 110 -4.54 13.54 17.20
C GLN A 110 -4.06 13.78 18.64
N GLY A 111 -3.14 14.72 18.86
CA GLY A 111 -2.64 15.12 20.17
C GLY A 111 -1.30 14.50 20.59
N LEU A 112 -0.59 13.82 19.69
CA LEU A 112 0.76 13.30 19.97
C LEU A 112 1.84 14.35 19.72
N ASN A 113 2.93 14.27 20.49
CA ASN A 113 4.13 15.04 20.27
C ASN A 113 5.00 14.42 19.16
N VAL A 114 5.88 15.21 18.55
CA VAL A 114 6.73 14.76 17.43
C VAL A 114 7.61 13.56 17.80
N ASN A 115 8.18 13.56 19.01
CA ASN A 115 9.01 12.47 19.54
C ASN A 115 8.23 11.17 19.83
N GLU A 116 6.90 11.21 19.83
CA GLU A 116 6.04 10.05 20.00
C GLU A 116 5.70 9.38 18.65
N ILE A 117 6.12 9.97 17.53
CA ILE A 117 5.73 9.60 16.18
C ILE A 117 6.95 9.22 15.35
N ALA A 118 6.90 8.01 14.79
CA ALA A 118 7.95 7.46 13.97
C ALA A 118 7.45 7.10 12.57
N TYR A 119 8.36 7.18 11.60
CA TYR A 119 8.14 6.72 10.23
C TYR A 119 9.44 6.19 9.63
N LYS A 120 9.39 5.04 8.94
CA LYS A 120 10.53 4.49 8.19
C LYS A 120 10.04 3.79 6.92
N ARG A 121 10.77 3.97 5.83
CA ARG A 121 10.57 3.27 4.55
C ARG A 121 11.84 2.55 4.10
N GLY A 122 11.76 1.75 3.03
CA GLY A 122 12.91 1.01 2.51
C GLY A 122 13.15 -0.34 3.18
N LEU A 123 12.17 -0.87 3.91
CA LEU A 123 12.33 -2.12 4.67
C LEU A 123 12.09 -3.36 3.80
N GLY A 124 12.38 -4.54 4.37
CA GLY A 124 12.07 -5.83 3.74
C GLY A 124 13.27 -6.71 3.38
N ASN A 125 14.50 -6.31 3.71
CA ASN A 125 15.69 -7.15 3.53
C ASN A 125 16.06 -7.84 4.85
N GLU A 126 16.65 -7.07 5.75
CA GLU A 126 17.12 -7.50 7.06
C GLU A 126 16.73 -6.45 8.10
N ILE A 127 16.70 -6.86 9.37
CA ILE A 127 16.48 -5.95 10.49
C ILE A 127 17.82 -5.30 10.82
N SER A 128 17.93 -3.98 10.65
CA SER A 128 19.13 -3.24 11.05
C SER A 128 19.11 -2.93 12.55
N ILE A 129 20.30 -2.78 13.14
CA ILE A 129 20.46 -2.31 14.53
C ILE A 129 19.75 -0.97 14.73
N GLU A 130 19.90 -0.05 13.77
CA GLU A 130 19.23 1.26 13.77
C GLU A 130 17.70 1.13 13.86
N LEU A 131 17.10 0.12 13.21
CA LEU A 131 15.66 -0.12 13.30
C LEU A 131 15.26 -0.61 14.69
N CYS A 132 16.04 -1.51 15.28
CA CYS A 132 15.79 -1.98 16.65
C CYS A 132 15.87 -0.83 17.66
N GLU A 133 16.92 -0.01 17.60
CA GLU A 133 17.11 1.15 18.46
C GLU A 133 15.97 2.17 18.30
N PHE A 134 15.55 2.40 17.05
CA PHE A 134 14.44 3.27 16.73
C PHE A 134 13.10 2.79 17.31
N LEU A 135 12.81 1.50 17.23
CA LEU A 135 11.56 0.92 17.75
C LEU A 135 11.54 0.81 19.28
N SER A 136 12.72 0.76 19.92
CA SER A 136 12.86 0.60 21.37
C SER A 136 12.72 1.91 22.15
N GLN A 137 12.47 3.04 21.49
CA GLN A 137 12.34 4.34 22.17
C GLN A 137 11.13 4.37 23.11
N ASP A 138 11.35 4.76 24.37
CA ASP A 138 10.30 4.79 25.41
C ASP A 138 9.14 5.73 25.06
N GLN A 139 9.45 6.88 24.48
CA GLN A 139 8.47 7.90 24.10
C GLN A 139 7.65 7.50 22.88
N LEU A 140 8.10 6.51 22.10
CA LEU A 140 7.43 6.13 20.87
C LEU A 140 6.04 5.58 21.16
N ARG A 141 5.01 6.20 20.57
CA ARG A 141 3.60 5.78 20.67
C ARG A 141 3.08 5.18 19.39
N VAL A 142 3.55 5.68 18.24
CA VAL A 142 3.08 5.24 16.94
C VAL A 142 4.19 5.22 15.90
N VAL A 143 4.27 4.13 15.15
CA VAL A 143 5.23 3.97 14.06
C VAL A 143 4.55 3.57 12.76
N GLY A 144 4.92 4.24 11.67
CA GLY A 144 4.57 3.87 10.30
C GLY A 144 5.77 3.23 9.60
N LEU A 145 5.62 2.01 9.11
CA LEU A 145 6.68 1.24 8.47
C LEU A 145 6.28 0.84 7.06
N ILE A 146 7.13 1.10 6.07
CA ILE A 146 6.93 0.67 4.69
C ILE A 146 7.91 -0.44 4.33
N ILE A 147 7.36 -1.57 3.87
CA ILE A 147 8.08 -2.75 3.42
C ILE A 147 7.95 -2.84 1.90
N ASP A 148 9.00 -2.44 1.18
CA ASP A 148 8.99 -2.33 -0.30
C ASP A 148 9.38 -3.64 -1.01
N LYS A 149 9.47 -4.78 -0.30
CA LYS A 149 10.02 -6.01 -0.88
C LYS A 149 9.09 -6.63 -1.91
N VAL A 150 7.79 -6.67 -1.64
CA VAL A 150 6.82 -7.33 -2.52
C VAL A 150 6.71 -6.58 -3.85
N ASP A 151 6.59 -5.25 -3.82
CA ASP A 151 6.64 -4.42 -5.02
C ASP A 151 7.92 -4.61 -5.87
N ARG A 152 9.10 -4.67 -5.22
CA ARG A 152 10.35 -5.00 -5.92
C ARG A 152 10.34 -6.38 -6.57
N ILE A 153 9.68 -7.37 -5.96
CA ILE A 153 9.48 -8.70 -6.55
C ILE A 153 8.54 -8.62 -7.76
N ILE A 154 7.46 -7.84 -7.68
CA ILE A 154 6.49 -7.62 -8.76
C ILE A 154 7.20 -7.06 -9.99
N HIS A 155 7.91 -5.93 -9.84
CA HIS A 155 8.60 -5.28 -10.96
C HIS A 155 9.80 -6.07 -11.51
N GLY A 156 10.32 -7.04 -10.75
CA GLY A 156 11.35 -7.98 -11.20
C GLY A 156 10.81 -9.28 -11.79
N MET A 157 9.49 -9.48 -11.84
CA MET A 157 8.89 -10.78 -12.14
C MET A 157 8.96 -11.14 -13.62
N GLN A 158 9.45 -12.35 -13.91
CA GLN A 158 9.52 -12.91 -15.27
C GLN A 158 8.66 -14.17 -15.46
N LEU A 159 8.33 -14.85 -14.37
CA LEU A 159 7.61 -16.13 -14.38
C LEU A 159 6.12 -15.99 -14.03
N GLY A 160 5.58 -14.79 -14.23
CA GLY A 160 4.18 -14.50 -13.96
C GLY A 160 3.78 -14.64 -12.49
N ALA A 161 2.47 -14.79 -12.24
CA ALA A 161 1.93 -14.85 -10.88
C ALA A 161 2.45 -16.07 -10.07
N ALA A 162 2.63 -17.22 -10.71
CA ALA A 162 3.15 -18.41 -10.03
C ALA A 162 4.58 -18.21 -9.52
N GLY A 163 5.45 -17.58 -10.32
CA GLY A 163 6.81 -17.23 -9.90
C GLY A 163 6.83 -16.25 -8.73
N MET A 164 5.90 -15.29 -8.73
CA MET A 164 5.74 -14.32 -7.66
C MET A 164 5.37 -14.97 -6.33
N HIS A 165 4.42 -15.90 -6.28
CA HIS A 165 4.11 -16.63 -5.04
C HIS A 165 5.32 -17.36 -4.47
N ASN A 166 6.13 -18.00 -5.33
CA ASN A 166 7.34 -18.68 -4.89
C ASN A 166 8.38 -17.72 -4.30
N GLN A 167 8.57 -16.54 -4.92
CA GLN A 167 9.50 -15.53 -4.42
C GLN A 167 9.02 -14.91 -3.10
N ILE A 168 7.72 -14.63 -2.96
CA ILE A 168 7.15 -14.12 -1.70
C ILE A 168 7.29 -15.15 -0.59
N ARG A 169 6.99 -16.43 -0.87
CA ARG A 169 7.20 -17.53 0.10
C ARG A 169 8.66 -17.63 0.54
N GLN A 170 9.58 -17.56 -0.42
CA GLN A 170 11.03 -17.60 -0.14
C GLN A 170 11.46 -16.41 0.73
N TRP A 171 11.01 -15.20 0.39
CA TRP A 171 11.29 -14.01 1.18
C TRP A 171 10.72 -14.11 2.60
N ALA A 172 9.47 -14.56 2.75
CA ALA A 172 8.86 -14.76 4.06
C ALA A 172 9.68 -15.76 4.91
N LYS A 173 10.18 -16.84 4.30
CA LYS A 173 11.04 -17.84 4.95
C LYS A 173 12.41 -17.32 5.37
N GLN A 174 12.89 -16.22 4.80
CA GLN A 174 14.11 -15.56 5.26
C GLN A 174 13.94 -14.90 6.63
N GLY A 175 12.71 -14.74 7.12
CA GLY A 175 12.44 -14.37 8.51
C GLY A 175 12.28 -12.87 8.77
N PHE A 176 12.48 -11.99 7.78
CA PHE A 176 12.34 -10.54 7.98
C PHE A 176 11.02 -10.15 8.65
N MET A 177 9.89 -10.63 8.11
CA MET A 177 8.57 -10.32 8.67
C MET A 177 8.37 -10.94 10.06
N ARG A 178 8.83 -12.17 10.28
CA ARG A 178 8.79 -12.82 11.60
C ARG A 178 9.55 -12.00 12.64
N ASP A 179 10.77 -11.59 12.31
CA ASP A 179 11.65 -10.87 13.23
C ASP A 179 11.10 -9.48 13.53
N LEU A 180 10.62 -8.76 12.51
CA LEU A 180 9.96 -7.47 12.69
C LEU A 180 8.73 -7.59 13.60
N LEU A 181 7.87 -8.58 13.36
CA LEU A 181 6.69 -8.82 14.17
C LEU A 181 7.08 -9.11 15.62
N SER A 182 8.07 -9.98 15.88
CA SER A 182 8.53 -10.26 17.24
C SER A 182 9.01 -8.99 17.94
N ILE A 183 9.87 -8.19 17.29
CA ILE A 183 10.39 -6.94 17.87
C ILE A 183 9.26 -5.97 18.25
N LEU A 184 8.26 -5.83 17.38
CA LEU A 184 7.12 -4.96 17.65
C LEU A 184 6.25 -5.50 18.79
N MET A 185 5.92 -6.79 18.78
CA MET A 185 5.07 -7.38 19.82
C MET A 185 5.75 -7.43 21.19
N ASP A 186 7.06 -7.73 21.22
CA ASP A 186 7.88 -7.69 22.44
C ASP A 186 8.06 -6.24 22.96
N GLY A 187 7.86 -5.24 22.10
CA GLY A 187 7.84 -3.81 22.44
C GLY A 187 6.45 -3.25 22.73
N ASP A 188 5.46 -4.09 23.04
CA ASP A 188 4.07 -3.74 23.37
C ASP A 188 3.33 -2.95 22.25
N PHE A 189 3.74 -3.15 21.00
CA PHE A 189 2.99 -2.62 19.86
C PHE A 189 1.82 -3.52 19.51
N ARG A 190 0.66 -2.89 19.28
CA ARG A 190 -0.43 -3.47 18.51
C ARG A 190 -0.13 -3.28 17.03
N VAL A 191 -0.06 -4.39 16.31
CA VAL A 191 0.45 -4.41 14.93
C VAL A 191 -0.69 -4.53 13.92
N TYR A 192 -0.67 -3.65 12.92
CA TYR A 192 -1.58 -3.69 11.79
C TYR A 192 -0.80 -3.78 10.49
N ILE A 193 -1.19 -4.68 9.60
CA ILE A 193 -0.60 -4.87 8.27
C ILE A 193 -1.63 -4.48 7.21
N THR A 194 -1.21 -3.71 6.22
CA THR A 194 -2.00 -3.43 5.00
C THR A 194 -1.13 -3.47 3.76
N SER A 195 -1.75 -3.25 2.60
CA SER A 195 -1.07 -2.80 1.39
C SER A 195 -1.65 -1.48 0.88
N ASP A 196 -0.97 -0.84 -0.07
CA ASP A 196 -1.44 0.29 -0.84
C ASP A 196 -2.15 -0.12 -2.14
N HIS A 197 -1.79 -1.27 -2.71
CA HIS A 197 -2.49 -1.89 -3.83
C HIS A 197 -2.15 -3.38 -3.91
N GLY A 198 -3.00 -4.16 -4.56
CA GLY A 198 -2.60 -5.47 -5.05
C GLY A 198 -1.99 -5.38 -6.45
N ASN A 199 -2.03 -6.48 -7.19
CA ASN A 199 -1.42 -6.60 -8.51
C ASN A 199 -2.05 -7.77 -9.27
N ILE A 200 -1.89 -7.77 -10.58
CA ILE A 200 -2.32 -8.88 -11.44
C ILE A 200 -1.30 -9.17 -12.54
N GLU A 201 -1.36 -10.38 -13.07
CA GLU A 201 -0.73 -10.71 -14.34
C GLU A 201 -1.52 -10.10 -15.50
N ALA A 202 -0.83 -9.35 -16.36
CA ALA A 202 -1.39 -8.60 -17.46
C ALA A 202 -0.61 -8.81 -18.76
N LYS A 203 -1.33 -8.76 -19.89
CA LYS A 203 -0.77 -8.91 -21.24
C LYS A 203 -0.65 -7.56 -21.94
N GLY A 204 0.46 -7.36 -22.64
CA GLY A 204 0.72 -6.16 -23.42
C GLY A 204 -0.24 -5.98 -24.59
N ILE A 205 -0.80 -4.78 -24.70
CA ILE A 205 -1.70 -4.36 -25.79
C ILE A 205 -1.08 -3.32 -26.74
N GLY A 206 0.18 -2.96 -26.52
CA GLY A 206 0.88 -1.91 -27.23
C GLY A 206 1.25 -0.77 -26.30
N SER A 207 2.36 -0.11 -26.59
CA SER A 207 2.82 1.05 -25.83
C SER A 207 2.36 2.32 -26.51
N PRO A 208 1.63 3.20 -25.81
CA PRO A 208 1.32 4.53 -26.29
C PRO A 208 2.58 5.32 -26.67
N SER A 209 2.58 5.93 -27.85
CA SER A 209 3.64 6.83 -28.33
C SER A 209 3.45 8.25 -27.77
N GLU A 210 3.71 8.42 -26.46
CA GLU A 210 3.24 9.59 -25.71
C GLU A 210 4.23 10.77 -25.57
N GLY A 211 5.44 10.68 -26.11
CA GLY A 211 6.44 11.75 -25.97
C GLY A 211 6.62 12.22 -24.51
N ALA A 212 7.05 13.45 -24.27
CA ALA A 212 7.21 14.01 -22.91
C ALA A 212 5.90 14.41 -22.21
N THR A 213 4.72 14.08 -22.78
CA THR A 213 3.43 14.64 -22.34
C THR A 213 2.69 13.82 -21.28
N VAL A 214 3.23 12.65 -20.91
CA VAL A 214 2.71 11.83 -19.81
C VAL A 214 3.53 12.04 -18.57
N GLU A 215 2.83 12.35 -17.48
CA GLU A 215 3.45 12.66 -16.20
C GLU A 215 3.80 11.39 -15.41
N LEU A 216 3.00 10.33 -15.54
CA LEU A 216 3.28 9.02 -14.95
C LEU A 216 2.96 7.90 -15.94
N ARG A 217 3.95 7.05 -16.18
CA ARG A 217 3.91 5.91 -17.11
C ARG A 217 3.87 4.58 -16.36
N GLY A 218 2.79 4.32 -15.61
CA GLY A 218 2.58 3.02 -14.96
C GLY A 218 2.18 1.96 -15.99
N GLU A 219 2.54 0.70 -15.84
CA GLU A 219 2.33 -0.27 -16.93
C GLU A 219 0.84 -0.52 -17.23
N ARG A 220 -0.04 -0.38 -16.23
CA ARG A 220 -1.50 -0.53 -16.38
C ARG A 220 -2.28 0.79 -16.37
N VAL A 221 -1.60 1.93 -16.26
CA VAL A 221 -2.25 3.25 -16.21
C VAL A 221 -1.38 4.37 -16.79
N ARG A 222 -2.01 5.32 -17.46
CA ARG A 222 -1.40 6.58 -17.90
C ARG A 222 -2.07 7.75 -17.22
N ILE A 223 -1.27 8.67 -16.68
CA ILE A 223 -1.75 9.89 -16.04
C ILE A 223 -1.36 11.10 -16.89
N TYR A 224 -2.35 11.93 -17.18
CA TYR A 224 -2.21 13.19 -17.92
C TYR A 224 -2.73 14.35 -17.10
N SER A 225 -2.19 15.54 -17.33
CA SER A 225 -2.72 16.80 -16.80
C SER A 225 -3.78 17.46 -17.69
N ASP A 226 -3.95 16.97 -18.91
CA ASP A 226 -4.93 17.47 -19.87
C ASP A 226 -5.88 16.35 -20.32
N PRO A 227 -7.21 16.54 -20.25
CA PRO A 227 -8.18 15.55 -20.71
C PRO A 227 -8.13 15.31 -22.22
N GLY A 228 -7.69 16.31 -23.01
CA GLY A 228 -7.50 16.17 -24.45
C GLY A 228 -6.35 15.21 -24.80
N LEU A 229 -5.23 15.27 -24.08
CA LEU A 229 -4.12 14.31 -24.17
C LEU A 229 -4.59 12.89 -23.85
N ARG A 230 -5.35 12.74 -22.76
CA ARG A 230 -5.93 11.45 -22.37
C ARG A 230 -6.84 10.89 -23.47
N SER A 231 -7.73 11.72 -24.00
CA SER A 231 -8.69 11.34 -25.06
C SER A 231 -7.97 10.89 -26.33
N ARG A 232 -6.86 11.53 -26.70
CA ARG A 232 -6.05 11.09 -27.85
C ARG A 232 -5.46 9.70 -27.65
N CYS A 233 -4.97 9.36 -26.45
CA CYS A 233 -4.48 8.02 -26.17
C CYS A 233 -5.63 6.99 -26.18
N LYS A 234 -6.79 7.33 -25.62
CA LYS A 234 -8.02 6.50 -25.66
C LYS A 234 -8.44 6.13 -27.09
N VAL A 235 -8.27 7.00 -28.08
CA VAL A 235 -8.54 6.68 -29.51
C VAL A 235 -7.64 5.54 -30.01
N SER A 236 -6.36 5.53 -29.63
CA SER A 236 -5.41 4.47 -30.00
C SER A 236 -5.63 3.17 -29.22
N PHE A 237 -6.25 3.25 -28.03
CA PHE A 237 -6.54 2.13 -27.15
C PHE A 237 -8.02 2.14 -26.76
N PRO A 238 -8.95 1.81 -27.68
CA PRO A 238 -10.39 2.03 -27.51
C PRO A 238 -11.00 1.24 -26.35
N ASP A 239 -10.39 0.15 -25.91
CA ASP A 239 -10.88 -0.65 -24.78
C ASP A 239 -10.43 -0.11 -23.41
N SER A 240 -9.48 0.84 -23.38
CA SER A 240 -9.01 1.45 -22.13
C SER A 240 -10.11 2.24 -21.42
N VAL A 241 -9.99 2.47 -20.11
CA VAL A 241 -11.03 3.14 -19.32
C VAL A 241 -10.57 4.54 -18.94
N GLU A 242 -11.35 5.54 -19.34
CA GLU A 242 -11.19 6.90 -18.86
C GLU A 242 -11.77 7.01 -17.45
N TRP A 243 -10.92 6.93 -16.43
CA TRP A 243 -11.38 7.02 -15.04
C TRP A 243 -11.81 8.46 -14.72
N PRO A 244 -12.99 8.67 -14.10
CA PRO A 244 -13.39 10.00 -13.66
C PRO A 244 -12.50 10.45 -12.48
N PRO A 245 -12.08 11.72 -12.38
CA PRO A 245 -11.19 12.21 -11.33
C PRO A 245 -11.90 12.37 -9.96
N ILE A 246 -12.63 11.34 -9.50
CA ILE A 246 -13.39 11.36 -8.25
C ILE A 246 -12.43 11.22 -7.07
N GLY A 247 -12.35 12.25 -6.23
CA GLY A 247 -11.42 12.29 -5.09
C GLY A 247 -9.95 12.44 -5.49
N LEU A 248 -9.68 12.70 -6.77
CA LEU A 248 -8.37 13.02 -7.33
C LEU A 248 -8.27 14.53 -7.60
N PRO A 249 -7.05 15.09 -7.76
CA PRO A 249 -6.85 16.47 -8.17
C PRO A 249 -7.42 16.78 -9.56
N GLU A 250 -7.75 18.05 -9.81
CA GLU A 250 -8.36 18.53 -11.07
C GLU A 250 -7.46 18.35 -12.31
N ASP A 251 -6.15 18.17 -12.11
CA ASP A 251 -5.14 17.96 -13.13
C ASP A 251 -4.66 16.49 -13.19
N TYR A 252 -5.48 15.55 -12.72
CA TYR A 252 -5.09 14.15 -12.60
C TYR A 252 -6.04 13.23 -13.38
N TYR A 253 -5.81 13.13 -14.70
CA TYR A 253 -6.66 12.37 -15.61
C TYR A 253 -6.04 11.00 -15.90
N ALA A 254 -6.64 9.94 -15.32
CA ALA A 254 -6.17 8.58 -15.52
C ALA A 254 -6.84 7.90 -16.73
N LEU A 255 -6.02 7.24 -17.55
CA LEU A 255 -6.44 6.26 -18.55
C LEU A 255 -5.94 4.88 -18.12
N ILE A 256 -6.87 3.98 -17.83
CA ILE A 256 -6.60 2.68 -17.24
C ILE A 256 -6.64 1.61 -18.32
N ALA A 257 -5.67 0.72 -18.33
CA ALA A 257 -5.67 -0.41 -19.25
C ALA A 257 -6.90 -1.32 -19.00
N PRO A 258 -7.43 -1.98 -20.04
CA PRO A 258 -8.50 -2.96 -19.87
C PRO A 258 -8.16 -4.07 -18.86
N SER A 259 -9.16 -4.86 -18.47
CA SER A 259 -8.97 -6.02 -17.60
C SER A 259 -7.85 -6.94 -18.11
N ARG A 260 -6.91 -7.28 -17.22
CA ARG A 260 -5.72 -8.11 -17.52
C ARG A 260 -4.87 -7.64 -18.71
N ALA A 261 -4.90 -6.34 -19.04
CA ALA A 261 -4.09 -5.74 -20.10
C ALA A 261 -3.11 -4.69 -19.56
N ALA A 262 -2.01 -4.44 -20.28
CA ALA A 262 -1.03 -3.43 -19.93
C ALA A 262 -0.53 -2.66 -21.16
N PHE A 263 -0.21 -1.38 -20.99
CA PHE A 263 0.33 -0.48 -22.01
C PHE A 263 1.83 -0.72 -22.27
N ILE A 264 2.20 -1.97 -22.51
CA ILE A 264 3.54 -2.44 -22.85
C ILE A 264 3.52 -3.09 -24.25
N ARG A 265 4.67 -3.54 -24.75
CA ARG A 265 4.77 -4.18 -26.07
C ARG A 265 3.78 -5.35 -26.19
N LYS A 266 3.12 -5.44 -27.36
CA LYS A 266 2.10 -6.48 -27.62
C LYS A 266 2.68 -7.87 -27.43
N GLY A 267 1.98 -8.70 -26.65
CA GLY A 267 2.35 -10.10 -26.42
C GLY A 267 3.19 -10.34 -25.16
N ASP A 268 3.89 -9.31 -24.66
CA ASP A 268 4.64 -9.41 -23.41
C ASP A 268 3.69 -9.63 -22.22
N VAL A 269 4.15 -10.36 -21.22
CA VAL A 269 3.41 -10.64 -19.98
C VAL A 269 4.19 -10.07 -18.81
N ILE A 270 3.49 -9.37 -17.93
CA ILE A 270 4.04 -8.75 -16.72
C ILE A 270 3.12 -9.02 -15.54
N VAL A 271 3.65 -8.89 -14.32
CA VAL A 271 2.84 -8.71 -13.12
C VAL A 271 2.95 -7.25 -12.72
N SER A 272 1.82 -6.57 -12.55
CA SER A 272 1.83 -5.13 -12.32
C SER A 272 0.54 -4.65 -11.65
N HIS A 273 0.48 -3.36 -11.37
CA HIS A 273 -0.61 -2.66 -10.74
C HIS A 273 -0.94 -1.36 -11.50
N GLY A 274 -1.97 -0.65 -11.04
CA GLY A 274 -2.38 0.67 -11.52
C GLY A 274 -3.79 0.69 -12.10
N GLY A 275 -4.43 -0.47 -12.20
CA GLY A 275 -5.75 -0.65 -12.79
C GLY A 275 -6.93 -0.49 -11.82
N ILE A 276 -8.01 -1.17 -12.16
CA ILE A 276 -9.28 -1.23 -11.41
C ILE A 276 -9.71 -2.67 -11.10
N SER A 277 -8.81 -3.65 -11.28
CA SER A 277 -9.14 -5.05 -11.02
C SER A 277 -9.39 -5.24 -9.53
N VAL A 278 -10.29 -6.17 -9.18
CA VAL A 278 -10.65 -6.42 -7.77
C VAL A 278 -9.42 -6.81 -6.95
N GLU A 279 -8.53 -7.59 -7.55
CA GLU A 279 -7.26 -8.03 -6.98
C GLU A 279 -6.26 -6.89 -6.77
N GLU A 280 -6.39 -5.78 -7.49
CA GLU A 280 -5.58 -4.57 -7.30
C GLU A 280 -6.20 -3.65 -6.24
N VAL A 281 -7.53 -3.53 -6.22
CA VAL A 281 -8.25 -2.54 -5.41
C VAL A 281 -8.55 -3.06 -4.00
N ILE A 282 -8.84 -4.34 -3.82
CA ILE A 282 -9.10 -4.92 -2.48
C ILE A 282 -7.80 -5.44 -1.90
N VAL A 283 -7.35 -4.81 -0.81
CA VAL A 283 -6.07 -5.12 -0.16
C VAL A 283 -6.28 -5.60 1.28
N PRO A 284 -5.37 -6.44 1.82
CA PRO A 284 -5.47 -6.94 3.19
C PRO A 284 -5.46 -5.79 4.19
N PHE A 285 -6.23 -5.92 5.27
CA PHE A 285 -6.09 -5.13 6.48
C PHE A 285 -6.18 -6.07 7.68
N ILE A 286 -5.03 -6.32 8.29
CA ILE A 286 -4.82 -7.41 9.25
C ILE A 286 -4.38 -6.82 10.57
N GLU A 287 -5.05 -7.19 11.64
CA GLU A 287 -4.52 -7.02 12.99
C GLU A 287 -3.82 -8.31 13.42
N VAL A 288 -2.59 -8.18 13.93
CA VAL A 288 -1.76 -9.31 14.39
C VAL A 288 -1.74 -9.32 15.92
N GLU A 289 -2.03 -10.48 16.49
CA GLU A 289 -1.95 -10.73 17.93
C GLU A 289 -1.08 -11.97 18.19
N ARG A 290 -0.47 -12.05 19.38
CA ARG A 290 0.26 -13.24 19.86
C ARG A 290 -0.43 -13.73 21.11
N VAL A 291 -0.91 -14.98 21.12
CA VAL A 291 -1.64 -15.61 22.24
C VAL A 291 -0.82 -16.62 23.02
#